data_AF-A0A7V5PYF4-F1
#
_entry.id   AF-A0A7V5PYF4-F1
#
_cell.length_a   1.000
_cell.length_b   1.000
_cell.length_c   1.000
_cell.angle_alpha   90.00
_cell.angle_beta   90.00
_cell.angle_gamma   90.00
#
_symmetry.space_group_name_H-M   'P 1'
#
loop_
_entity.id
_entity.type
_entity.pdbx_description
1 polymer ?
#
loop_
_entity_poly.entity_id
_entity_poly.type
_entity_poly.pdbx_seq_one_letter_code
_entity_poly.pdbx_strand_id
1 'polypeptide(L)' 'FVMFKATPEEMRQCAEAMNKWFVEGKLRAQIDRVLPLSEAAEAHRLQEAATVQKTASLAGKIVLHP' A
#
# COMPACT_ATOMS: atom_id res chain seq x y z
N PHE A 1 7.84 -10.85 6.20
CA PHE A 1 7.95 -9.37 6.14
C PHE A 1 9.31 -9.04 5.57
N VAL A 2 9.42 -8.18 4.56
CA VAL A 2 10.73 -7.76 4.03
C VAL A 2 10.82 -6.25 4.17
N MET A 3 11.69 -5.79 5.06
CA MET A 3 11.84 -4.36 5.35
C MET A 3 12.62 -3.64 4.26
N PHE A 4 13.72 -4.22 3.76
CA PHE A 4 14.52 -3.61 2.68
C PHE A 4 15.06 -4.70 1.75
N LYS A 5 14.73 -4.61 0.46
CA LYS A 5 15.24 -5.52 -0.59
C LYS A 5 16.38 -4.92 -1.42
N ALA A 6 16.69 -3.65 -1.18
CA ALA A 6 17.62 -2.84 -1.95
C ALA A 6 18.25 -1.78 -1.05
N THR A 7 19.34 -1.18 -1.51
CA THR A 7 19.99 -0.06 -0.83
C THR A 7 19.10 1.19 -0.83
N PRO A 8 19.31 2.14 0.10
CA PRO A 8 18.58 3.41 0.11
C PRO A 8 18.66 4.19 -1.20
N GLU A 9 19.80 4.10 -1.90
CA GLU A 9 20.02 4.78 -3.19
C GLU A 9 19.13 4.17 -4.28
N GLU A 10 19.11 2.84 -4.40
CA GLU A 10 18.27 2.14 -5.36
C GLU A 10 16.78 2.42 -5.11
N MET A 11 16.35 2.45 -3.84
CA MET A 11 14.97 2.78 -3.49
C MET A 11 14.61 4.23 -3.85
N ARG A 12 15.55 5.18 -3.69
CA ARG A 12 15.33 6.59 -4.04
C ARG A 12 15.10 6.76 -5.54
N GLN A 13 15.95 6.15 -6.37
CA GLN A 13 15.80 6.18 -7.82
C GLN A 13 14.44 5.62 -8.28
N CYS A 14 14.01 4.51 -7.67
CA CYS A 14 12.68 3.95 -7.94
C CYS A 14 11.55 4.89 -7.52
N ALA A 15 11.67 5.52 -6.35
CA ALA A 15 10.66 6.45 -5.84
C ALA A 15 10.52 7.68 -6.73
N GLU A 16 11.62 8.24 -7.24
CA GLU A 16 11.61 9.38 -8.18
C GLU A 16 10.90 9.02 -9.49
N ALA A 17 11.18 7.84 -10.05
CA ALA A 17 10.49 7.36 -11.25
C ALA A 17 8.99 7.17 -11.02
N MET A 18 8.60 6.57 -9.88
CA MET A 18 7.18 6.43 -9.51
C MET A 18 6.49 7.79 -9.36
N ASN A 19 7.12 8.76 -8.72
CA ASN A 19 6.57 10.11 -8.54
C ASN A 19 6.34 10.80 -9.88
N LYS A 20 7.26 10.67 -10.82
CA LYS A 20 7.07 11.17 -12.19
C LYS A 20 5.81 10.57 -12.83
N TRP A 21 5.62 9.25 -12.71
CA TRP A 21 4.41 8.60 -13.26
C TRP A 21 3.12 9.01 -12.54
N PHE A 22 3.17 9.29 -11.24
CA PHE A 22 2.02 9.84 -10.51
C PHE A 22 1.63 11.23 -11.02
N VAL A 23 2.60 12.13 -11.17
CA VAL A 23 2.37 13.50 -11.68
C VAL A 23 1.87 13.47 -13.12
N GLU A 24 2.42 12.59 -13.95
CA GLU A 24 1.96 12.39 -15.34
C GLU A 24 0.60 11.66 -15.44
N GLY A 25 0.02 11.21 -14.32
CA GLY A 25 -1.24 10.47 -14.29
C GLY A 25 -1.16 9.05 -14.89
N LYS A 26 0.04 8.57 -15.20
CA LYS A 26 0.32 7.22 -15.71
C LYS A 26 0.24 6.15 -14.62
N LEU A 27 0.47 6.54 -13.37
CA LEU A 27 0.32 5.69 -12.20
C LEU A 27 -0.81 6.24 -11.31
N ARG A 28 -1.74 5.36 -10.94
CA ARG A 28 -2.82 5.65 -10.00
C ARG A 28 -2.81 4.62 -8.88
N ALA A 29 -2.80 5.09 -7.64
CA ALA A 29 -2.93 4.21 -6.50
C ALA A 29 -4.36 3.64 -6.45
N GLN A 30 -4.49 2.31 -6.49
CA GLN A 30 -5.77 1.67 -6.23
C GLN A 30 -5.96 1.58 -4.72
N ILE A 31 -6.77 2.48 -4.18
CA ILE A 31 -7.12 2.53 -2.75
C ILE A 31 -8.51 1.92 -2.60
N ASP A 32 -8.61 0.84 -1.84
CA ASP A 32 -9.89 0.17 -1.57
C ASP A 32 -10.54 0.69 -0.29
N ARG A 33 -9.75 0.95 0.76
CA ARG A 33 -10.24 1.45 2.05
C ARG A 33 -9.33 2.52 2.61
N VAL A 34 -9.96 3.51 3.26
CA VAL A 34 -9.29 4.49 4.10
C VAL A 34 -9.95 4.40 5.47
N LEU A 35 -9.16 4.12 6.52
CA LEU A 35 -9.64 3.94 7.89
C LEU A 35 -8.88 4.89 8.83
N PRO A 36 -9.45 5.29 9.97
CA PRO A 36 -8.70 6.01 10.98
C PRO A 36 -7.60 5.14 11.59
N LEU A 37 -6.52 5.76 12.08
CA LEU A 37 -5.42 5.06 12.73
C LEU A 37 -5.90 4.28 13.97
N SER A 38 -6.95 4.76 14.63
CA SER A 38 -7.63 4.04 15.73
C SER A 38 -8.21 2.68 15.31
N GLU A 39 -8.43 2.45 14.02
CA GLU A 39 -8.94 1.21 13.45
C GLU A 39 -7.85 0.33 12.83
N ALA A 40 -6.57 0.56 13.16
CA ALA A 40 -5.47 -0.27 12.68
C ALA A 40 -5.69 -1.77 12.88
N ALA A 41 -6.32 -2.18 14.00
CA ALA A 41 -6.65 -3.59 14.23
C ALA A 41 -7.62 -4.16 13.18
N GLU A 42 -8.61 -3.37 12.72
CA GLU A 42 -9.52 -3.78 11.66
C GLU A 42 -8.82 -3.83 10.30
N ALA A 43 -7.99 -2.83 9.99
CA ALA A 43 -7.17 -2.84 8.78
C ALA A 43 -6.32 -4.11 8.67
N HIS A 44 -5.72 -4.54 9.78
CA HIS A 44 -4.95 -5.79 9.83
C HIS A 44 -5.83 -7.04 9.64
N ARG A 45 -7.01 -7.10 10.27
CA ARG A 45 -7.96 -8.21 10.07
C ARG A 45 -8.36 -8.35 8.60
N LEU A 46 -8.69 -7.23 7.94
CA LEU A 46 -9.04 -7.21 6.51
C LEU A 46 -7.87 -7.66 5.63
N GLN A 47 -6.65 -7.20 5.92
CA GLN A 47 -5.45 -7.60 5.17
C GLN A 47 -5.13 -9.09 5.34
N GLU A 48 -5.26 -9.64 6.54
CA GLU A 48 -5.02 -11.06 6.83
C GLU A 48 -6.04 -11.94 6.11
N ALA A 49 -7.33 -11.59 6.16
CA ALA A 49 -8.38 -12.29 5.41
C ALA A 49 -8.07 -12.31 3.90
N ALA A 50 -7.76 -11.15 3.32
CA ALA A 50 -7.48 -11.06 1.89
C ALA A 50 -6.18 -11.78 1.47
N THR A 51 -5.15 -11.80 2.30
CA THR A 51 -3.82 -12.32 1.93
C THR A 51 -3.61 -13.78 2.34
N VAL A 52 -3.92 -14.12 3.60
CA VAL A 52 -3.66 -15.44 4.18
C VAL A 52 -4.83 -16.38 3.88
N GLN A 53 -6.05 -15.90 4.10
CA GLN A 53 -7.27 -16.69 3.86
C GLN A 53 -7.72 -16.61 2.39
N LYS A 54 -7.09 -15.74 1.59
CA LYS A 54 -7.32 -15.55 0.16
C LYS A 54 -8.77 -15.16 -0.16
N THR A 55 -9.40 -14.39 0.73
CA THR A 55 -10.72 -13.81 0.44
C THR A 55 -10.59 -12.74 -0.64
N ALA A 56 -11.56 -12.66 -1.54
CA ALA A 56 -11.62 -11.59 -2.55
C ALA A 56 -12.19 -10.28 -1.96
N SER A 57 -11.91 -9.98 -0.70
CA SER A 57 -12.55 -8.90 0.07
C SER A 57 -11.91 -7.52 -0.12
N LEU A 58 -10.74 -7.44 -0.74
CA LEU A 58 -10.02 -6.19 -1.01
C LEU A 58 -9.58 -6.12 -2.48
N ALA A 59 -9.79 -4.97 -3.11
CA ALA A 59 -9.33 -4.66 -4.46
C ALA A 59 -8.44 -3.40 -4.47
N GLY A 60 -7.30 -3.46 -3.76
CA GLY A 60 -6.37 -2.33 -3.65
C GLY A 60 -5.62 -2.28 -2.32
N LYS A 61 -5.15 -1.07 -1.97
CA LYS A 61 -4.48 -0.78 -0.70
C LYS A 61 -5.46 -0.31 0.36
N ILE A 62 -5.15 -0.63 1.62
CA ILE A 62 -5.74 0.01 2.80
C ILE A 62 -4.81 1.16 3.20
N VAL A 63 -5.36 2.34 3.45
CA VAL A 63 -4.64 3.52 3.94
C VAL A 63 -5.18 3.89 5.32
N LEU A 64 -4.28 4.18 6.26
CA LEU A 64 -4.67 4.74 7.55
C LEU A 64 -4.50 6.25 7.55
N HIS A 65 -5.51 6.98 8.00
CA HIS A 65 -5.42 8.40 8.27
C HIS A 65 -5.21 8.64 9.78
N PRO A 66 -4.35 9.59 10.19
CA PRO A 66 -4.19 9.96 11.60
C PRO A 66 -5.50 10.41 12.26
#